data_AF-A0ABC8RD98-F1
#
_entry.id   AF-A0ABC8RD98-F1
#
_cell.length_a   1.000
_cell.length_b   1.000
_cell.length_c   1.000
_cell.angle_alpha   90.00
_cell.angle_beta   90.00
_cell.angle_gamma   90.00
#
_symmetry.space_group_name_H-M   'P 1'
#
loop_
_entity.id
_entity.type
_entity.pdbx_description
1 polymer ?
#
loop_
_entity_poly.entity_id
_entity_poly.type
_entity_poly.pdbx_seq_one_letter_code
_entity_poly.pdbx_strand_id
1 'polypeptide(L)'
;MWYQEARKCNPTAIPVLIGTKFDDFVQLPIDLQWAIASQARAYARALNATLFFSSSTYNINVNKIFKFITAKLFNLPWNLERNLTIGEPIIDF
;
A
#
# COMPACT_ATOMS: atom_id res chain seq x y z
N MET A 1 16.70 10.79 2.84
CA MET A 1 15.96 9.63 3.43
C MET A 1 16.32 8.36 2.67
N TRP A 2 16.27 7.17 3.29
CA TRP A 2 16.73 5.89 2.71
C TRP A 2 16.18 5.59 1.30
N TYR A 3 14.93 5.96 1.03
CA TYR A 3 14.29 5.72 -0.27
C TYR A 3 14.87 6.54 -1.42
N GLN A 4 15.44 7.71 -1.14
CA GLN A 4 16.09 8.55 -2.16
C GLN A 4 17.39 7.90 -2.61
N GLU A 5 18.15 7.31 -1.67
CA GLU A 5 19.36 6.56 -2.01
C GLU A 5 19.02 5.28 -2.79
N ALA A 6 17.96 4.56 -2.41
CA ALA A 6 17.51 3.38 -3.15
C ALA A 6 17.14 3.71 -4.62
N ARG A 7 16.50 4.85 -4.88
CA ARG A 7 16.19 5.31 -6.25
C ARG A 7 17.42 5.65 -7.08
N LYS A 8 18.53 6.09 -6.46
CA LYS A 8 19.79 6.32 -7.20
C LYS A 8 20.37 5.01 -7.75
N CYS A 9 20.19 3.90 -7.02
CA CYS A 9 20.66 2.58 -7.45
C CYS A 9 19.76 1.93 -8.50
N ASN A 10 18.44 2.17 -8.45
CA ASN A 10 17.51 1.64 -9.43
C ASN A 10 16.37 2.64 -9.75
N PRO A 11 16.50 3.44 -10.82
CA PRO A 11 15.52 4.45 -11.18
C PRO A 11 14.20 3.86 -11.72
N THR A 12 14.19 2.61 -12.15
CA THR A 12 12.99 1.93 -12.69
C THR A 12 12.27 1.07 -11.65
N ALA A 13 12.75 1.07 -10.40
CA ALA A 13 12.08 0.37 -9.32
C ALA A 13 10.64 0.89 -9.14
N ILE A 14 9.69 -0.04 -9.02
CA ILE A 14 8.29 0.25 -8.75
C ILE A 14 8.09 0.16 -7.23
N PRO A 15 8.01 1.29 -6.50
CA PRO A 15 7.87 1.24 -5.05
C PRO A 15 6.43 0.86 -4.68
N VAL A 16 6.30 -0.04 -3.71
CA VAL A 16 5.01 -0.47 -3.14
C VAL A 16 5.14 -0.43 -1.62
N LEU A 17 4.18 0.21 -0.95
CA LEU A 17 4.12 0.28 0.52
C LEU A 17 3.01 -0.66 1.00
N ILE A 18 3.33 -1.54 1.95
CA ILE A 18 2.37 -2.53 2.48
C ILE A 18 2.28 -2.37 3.99
N GLY A 19 1.13 -1.95 4.49
CA GLY A 19 0.76 -2.09 5.89
C GLY A 19 0.28 -3.51 6.16
N THR A 20 0.81 -4.16 7.19
CA THR A 20 0.41 -5.51 7.62
C THR A 20 -0.46 -5.45 8.87
N LYS A 21 -1.12 -6.56 9.22
CA LYS A 21 -1.98 -6.69 10.41
C LYS A 21 -3.14 -5.69 10.43
N PHE A 22 -3.80 -5.51 9.29
CA PHE A 22 -4.94 -4.61 9.17
C PHE A 22 -6.08 -4.95 10.16
N ASP A 23 -6.21 -6.21 10.54
CA ASP A 23 -7.11 -6.71 11.57
C ASP A 23 -6.87 -6.12 12.96
N ASP A 24 -5.61 -5.91 13.35
CA ASP A 24 -5.28 -5.22 14.60
C ASP A 24 -5.52 -3.71 14.45
N PHE A 25 -5.21 -3.16 13.27
CA PHE A 25 -5.38 -1.74 12.97
C PHE A 25 -6.84 -1.28 13.11
N VAL A 26 -7.81 -2.06 12.61
CA VAL A 26 -9.23 -1.69 12.69
C VAL A 26 -9.78 -1.71 14.12
N GLN A 27 -9.08 -2.34 15.07
CA GLN A 27 -9.45 -2.34 16.49
C GLN A 27 -8.92 -1.14 17.26
N LEU A 28 -8.02 -0.35 16.68
CA LEU A 28 -7.48 0.84 17.32
C LEU A 28 -8.53 1.96 17.44
N PRO A 29 -8.36 2.91 18.37
CA PRO A 29 -9.19 4.11 18.41
C PRO A 29 -9.18 4.86 17.08
N ILE A 30 -10.31 5.47 16.71
CA ILE A 30 -10.48 6.12 15.40
C ILE A 30 -9.45 7.21 15.13
N ASP A 31 -9.05 7.98 16.14
CA ASP A 31 -8.04 9.03 16.02
C ASP A 31 -6.66 8.46 15.66
N LEU A 32 -6.34 7.30 16.23
CA LEU A 32 -5.08 6.60 15.96
C LEU A 32 -5.09 5.97 14.56
N GLN A 33 -6.22 5.40 14.15
CA GLN A 33 -6.41 4.91 12.78
C GLN A 33 -6.19 6.05 11.77
N TRP A 34 -6.76 7.23 12.05
CA TRP A 34 -6.60 8.41 11.20
C TRP A 34 -5.15 8.89 11.13
N ALA A 35 -4.49 8.99 12.28
CA ALA A 35 -3.09 9.43 12.34
C ALA A 35 -2.16 8.49 11.55
N ILE A 36 -2.30 7.17 11.76
CA ILE A 36 -1.51 6.15 11.06
C ILE A 36 -1.81 6.17 9.56
N ALA A 37 -3.08 6.22 9.16
CA ALA A 37 -3.47 6.25 7.76
C ALA A 37 -2.97 7.52 7.06
N SER A 38 -3.05 8.68 7.73
CA SER A 38 -2.54 9.95 7.22
C SER A 38 -1.02 9.89 7.01
N GLN A 39 -0.29 9.36 7.98
CA GLN A 39 1.16 9.21 7.89
C GLN A 39 1.57 8.23 6.78
N ALA A 40 0.91 7.07 6.67
CA ALA A 40 1.15 6.09 5.61
C ALA A 40 0.90 6.68 4.22
N ARG A 41 -0.17 7.47 4.06
CA ARG A 41 -0.47 8.20 2.83
C ARG A 41 0.60 9.23 2.50
N ALA A 42 1.10 9.97 3.48
CA ALA A 42 2.17 10.94 3.28
C ALA A 42 3.45 10.27 2.77
N TYR A 43 3.82 9.11 3.33
CA TYR A 43 4.94 8.32 2.85
C TYR A 43 4.72 7.79 1.44
N ALA A 44 3.58 7.18 1.16
CA ALA A 44 3.25 6.66 -0.17
C ALA A 44 3.31 7.75 -1.26
N ARG A 45 2.81 8.96 -0.98
CA ARG A 45 2.93 10.12 -1.87
C ARG A 45 4.39 10.54 -2.07
N ALA A 46 5.17 10.65 -1.00
CA ALA A 46 6.58 11.02 -1.08
C ALA A 46 7.43 10.00 -1.86
N LEU A 47 7.01 8.73 -1.85
CA LEU A 47 7.64 7.64 -2.58
C LEU A 47 7.13 7.49 -4.02
N ASN A 48 6.00 8.12 -4.36
CA ASN A 48 5.20 7.82 -5.54
C ASN A 48 4.92 6.31 -5.64
N ALA A 49 4.41 5.74 -4.55
CA ALA A 49 4.18 4.32 -4.34
C ALA A 49 2.71 4.03 -4.08
N THR A 50 2.22 2.88 -4.55
CA THR A 50 0.90 2.38 -4.17
C THR A 50 0.92 1.89 -2.72
N LEU A 51 -0.09 2.26 -1.93
CA LEU A 51 -0.26 1.82 -0.55
C LEU A 51 -1.33 0.73 -0.45
N PHE A 52 -0.93 -0.43 0.05
CA PHE A 52 -1.83 -1.52 0.40
C PHE A 52 -1.89 -1.72 1.90
N PHE A 53 -3.07 -2.07 2.41
CA PHE A 53 -3.20 -2.67 3.72
C PHE A 53 -3.56 -4.15 3.55
N SER A 54 -2.96 -5.00 4.38
CA SER A 54 -3.15 -6.45 4.34
C SER A 54 -3.21 -7.05 5.74
N SER A 55 -3.83 -8.21 5.83
CA SER A 55 -3.83 -9.06 7.01
C SER A 55 -3.73 -10.51 6.58
N SER A 56 -2.80 -11.26 7.17
CA SER A 56 -2.68 -12.71 6.96
C SER A 56 -3.81 -13.49 7.64
N THR A 57 -4.28 -13.03 8.81
CA THR A 57 -5.29 -13.70 9.64
C THR A 57 -6.59 -13.94 8.88
N TYR A 58 -7.00 -12.97 8.07
CA TYR A 58 -8.22 -13.04 7.27
C TYR A 58 -7.94 -13.06 5.76
N ASN A 59 -6.68 -13.28 5.36
CA ASN A 59 -6.21 -13.22 3.97
C ASN A 59 -6.67 -11.94 3.23
N ILE A 60 -6.74 -10.82 3.96
CA ILE A 60 -7.19 -9.53 3.43
C ILE A 60 -6.11 -9.03 2.48
N ASN A 61 -6.49 -8.86 1.23
CA ASN A 61 -5.69 -8.26 0.16
C ASN A 61 -4.36 -8.92 -0.20
N VAL A 62 -3.93 -9.98 0.50
CA VAL A 62 -2.68 -10.71 0.19
C VAL A 62 -2.69 -11.15 -1.28
N ASN A 63 -3.75 -11.83 -1.72
CA ASN A 63 -3.91 -12.26 -3.12
C ASN A 63 -3.94 -11.08 -4.11
N LYS A 64 -4.54 -9.94 -3.73
CA LYS A 64 -4.61 -8.76 -4.59
C LYS A 64 -3.24 -8.10 -4.74
N ILE A 65 -2.46 -8.01 -3.66
CA ILE A 65 -1.09 -7.51 -3.66
C ILE A 65 -0.21 -8.36 -4.59
N PHE A 66 -0.26 -9.69 -4.45
CA PHE A 66 0.51 -10.57 -5.33
C PHE A 66 0.11 -10.41 -6.79
N LYS A 67 -1.20 -10.37 -7.10
CA LYS A 67 -1.66 -10.14 -8.49
C LYS A 67 -1.22 -8.78 -9.02
N PHE A 68 -1.28 -7.72 -8.21
CA PHE A 68 -0.82 -6.39 -8.57
C PHE A 68 0.68 -6.36 -8.85
N ILE A 69 1.50 -6.92 -7.96
CA ILE A 69 2.96 -6.99 -8.12
C ILE A 69 3.29 -7.76 -9.40
N THR A 70 2.69 -8.93 -9.61
CA THR A 70 2.88 -9.72 -10.83
C THR A 70 2.47 -8.94 -12.08
N ALA A 71 1.30 -8.29 -12.08
CA ALA A 71 0.86 -7.49 -13.22
C ALA A 71 1.82 -6.32 -13.52
N LYS A 72 2.32 -5.63 -12.48
CA LYS A 72 3.30 -4.54 -12.63
C LYS A 72 4.65 -5.05 -13.15
N LEU A 73 5.13 -6.19 -12.64
CA LEU A 73 6.39 -6.80 -13.07
C LEU A 73 6.36 -7.24 -14.53
N PHE A 74 5.24 -7.80 -14.99
CA PHE A 74 5.07 -8.30 -16.35
C PHE A 74 4.38 -7.30 -17.30
N ASN A 75 4.15 -6.06 -16.85
CA ASN A 75 3.48 -5.01 -17.61
C ASN A 75 2.12 -5.45 -18.20
N LEU A 76 1.33 -6.20 -17.41
CA LEU A 76 0.01 -6.69 -17.79
C LEU A 76 -1.07 -5.62 -17.53
N PRO A 77 -2.11 -5.54 -18.37
CA PRO A 77 -3.25 -4.67 -18.12
C PRO A 77 -3.98 -5.14 -16.85
N TRP A 78 -4.10 -4.26 -15.86
CA TRP A 78 -4.79 -4.53 -14.61
C TRP A 78 -5.68 -3.35 -14.22
N ASN A 79 -7.00 -3.57 -14.21
CA ASN A 79 -7.97 -2.59 -13.73
C ASN A 79 -8.20 -2.79 -12.23
N LEU A 80 -7.57 -1.96 -11.41
CA LEU A 80 -7.85 -1.90 -9.98
C LEU A 80 -8.99 -0.90 -9.77
N GLU A 81 -10.14 -1.34 -9.29
CA GLU A 81 -11.18 -0.41 -8.84
C GLU A 81 -10.65 0.40 -7.65
N ARG A 82 -10.54 1.72 -7.85
CA ARG A 82 -10.08 2.65 -6.81
C ARG A 82 -11.18 2.84 -5.80
N ASN A 83 -11.07 2.22 -4.64
CA ASN A 83 -11.95 2.51 -3.52
C ASN A 83 -11.26 3.46 -2.55
N LEU A 84 -11.74 4.69 -2.49
CA LEU A 84 -11.17 5.79 -1.68
C LEU A 84 -11.70 5.80 -0.24
N THR A 85 -12.53 4.82 0.14
CA THR A 85 -13.15 4.75 1.48
C THR A 85 -12.07 4.49 2.54
N ILE A 86 -12.02 5.33 3.58
CA ILE A 86 -11.16 5.10 4.76
C ILE A 86 -11.64 3.80 5.43
N GLY A 87 -10.76 2.79 5.48
CA GLY A 87 -11.10 1.45 5.97
C GLY A 87 -11.15 0.39 4.86
N GLU A 88 -11.13 0.78 3.59
CA GLU A 88 -10.94 -0.17 2.50
C GLU A 88 -9.46 -0.33 2.12
N PRO A 89 -9.01 -1.55 1.85
CA PRO A 89 -7.61 -1.94 2.05
C PRO A 89 -6.65 -1.53 0.89
N ILE A 90 -7.05 -0.59 0.02
CA ILE A 90 -6.25 -0.14 -1.13
C ILE A 90 -6.33 1.38 -1.22
N ILE A 91 -5.18 2.06 -1.21
CA ILE A 91 -5.07 3.49 -1.47
C ILE A 91 -4.00 3.69 -2.54
N ASP A 92 -4.45 3.90 -3.78
CA ASP A 92 -3.57 4.21 -4.90
C ASP A 92 -3.43 5.73 -5.08
N PHE A 93 -2.24 6.19 -5.48
CA PHE A 93 -1.96 7.60 -5.81
C PHE A 93 -1.66 7.72 -7.30
#